data_AF-A0A0F9C6F6-F1
#
_entry.id   AF-A0A0F9C6F6-F1
#
_cell.length_a   1.000
_cell.length_b   1.000
_cell.length_c   1.000
_cell.angle_alpha   90.00
_cell.angle_beta   90.00
_cell.angle_gamma   90.00
#
_symmetry.space_group_name_H-M   'P 1'
#
loop_
_entity.id
_entity.type
_entity.pdbx_description
1 polymer ?
#
loop_
_entity_poly.entity_id
_entity_poly.type
_entity_poly.pdbx_seq_one_letter_code
_entity_poly.pdbx_strand_id
1 'polypeptide(L)'
;MTWVPLLLTDPSPNLRILILKELLNRSEDDEEVQELIKVREKDPIVESLFKTQLSSGSWSSVDLTGSISNTGNLQATSQALVRLGYLGFDKDHIIVKKAADYIFSKQKKDRSWPIPTSRKGPFEEIRGYDMIPLQVA
;
A
#
# COMPACT_ATOMS: atom_id res chain seq x y z
N MET A 1 -23.58 5.83 18.57
CA MET A 1 -22.98 6.03 17.24
C MET A 1 -23.94 5.49 16.19
N THR A 2 -24.62 6.35 15.44
CA THR A 2 -25.73 5.98 14.54
C THR A 2 -25.29 5.32 13.22
N TRP A 3 -24.01 5.39 12.87
CA TRP A 3 -23.49 4.96 11.56
C TRP A 3 -22.83 3.57 11.58
N VAL A 4 -22.54 3.01 12.76
CA VAL A 4 -21.84 1.72 12.91
C VAL A 4 -22.57 0.58 12.19
N PRO A 5 -23.91 0.42 12.30
CA PRO A 5 -24.61 -0.63 11.59
C PRO A 5 -24.44 -0.55 10.07
N LEU A 6 -24.39 0.65 9.49
CA LEU A 6 -24.19 0.83 8.05
C LEU A 6 -22.82 0.31 7.59
N LEU A 7 -21.79 0.57 8.40
CA LEU A 7 -20.44 0.11 8.12
C LEU A 7 -20.31 -1.41 8.32
N LEU A 8 -21.00 -1.98 9.31
CA LEU A 8 -21.05 -3.44 9.55
C LEU A 8 -21.89 -4.20 8.52
N THR A 9 -22.73 -3.52 7.73
CA THR A 9 -23.47 -4.13 6.62
C THR A 9 -22.71 -4.10 5.28
N ASP A 10 -21.51 -3.52 5.25
CA ASP A 10 -20.70 -3.49 4.04
C ASP A 10 -20.24 -4.91 3.62
N PRO A 11 -20.24 -5.25 2.31
CA PRO A 11 -19.81 -6.56 1.85
C PRO A 11 -18.34 -6.88 2.14
N SER A 12 -17.47 -5.88 2.33
CA SER A 12 -16.04 -6.07 2.62
C SER A 12 -15.83 -6.74 3.99
N PRO A 13 -15.27 -7.98 4.03
CA PRO A 13 -14.93 -8.60 5.30
C PRO A 13 -13.79 -7.85 6.02
N ASN A 14 -12.83 -7.27 5.32
CA ASN A 14 -11.74 -6.54 5.99
C ASN A 14 -12.22 -5.23 6.60
N LEU A 15 -13.13 -4.50 5.95
CA LEU A 15 -13.73 -3.30 6.54
C LEU A 15 -14.47 -3.64 7.83
N ARG A 16 -15.28 -4.71 7.82
CA ARG A 16 -16.01 -5.17 9.01
C ARG A 16 -15.07 -5.57 10.15
N ILE A 17 -13.98 -6.29 9.85
CA ILE A 17 -12.93 -6.60 10.84
C ILE A 17 -12.36 -5.31 11.46
N LEU A 18 -12.00 -4.32 10.64
CA LEU A 18 -11.46 -3.05 11.12
C LEU A 18 -12.45 -2.32 12.03
N ILE A 19 -13.74 -2.32 11.70
CA ILE A 19 -14.76 -1.68 12.54
C ILE A 19 -14.89 -2.41 13.88
N LEU A 20 -14.98 -3.74 13.85
CA LEU A 20 -15.10 -4.55 15.06
C LEU A 20 -13.89 -4.32 15.98
N LYS A 21 -12.67 -4.37 15.46
CA LYS A 21 -11.44 -4.22 16.25
C LYS A 21 -11.16 -2.76 16.64
N GLU A 22 -11.10 -1.85 15.67
CA GLU A 22 -10.58 -0.50 15.87
C GLU A 22 -11.63 0.50 16.38
N LEU A 23 -12.89 0.32 16.02
CA LEU A 23 -13.97 1.24 16.44
C LEU A 23 -14.74 0.70 17.65
N LEU A 24 -14.97 -0.62 17.69
CA LEU A 24 -15.77 -1.27 18.72
C LEU A 24 -14.95 -2.02 19.77
N ASN A 25 -13.62 -2.05 19.63
CA ASN A 25 -12.69 -2.70 20.57
C ASN A 25 -13.01 -4.18 20.84
N ARG A 26 -13.49 -4.90 19.81
CA ARG A 26 -13.69 -6.36 19.89
C ARG A 26 -12.34 -7.07 19.93
N SER A 27 -12.27 -8.14 20.72
CA SER A 27 -11.07 -8.98 20.80
C SER A 27 -10.86 -9.78 19.52
N GLU A 28 -9.65 -10.29 19.33
CA GLU A 28 -9.36 -11.18 18.20
C GLU A 28 -10.17 -12.48 18.28
N ASP A 29 -10.47 -12.95 19.50
CA ASP A 29 -11.26 -14.16 19.75
C ASP A 29 -12.78 -13.96 19.61
N ASP A 30 -13.25 -12.76 19.26
CA ASP A 30 -14.68 -12.51 19.00
C ASP A 30 -15.17 -13.38 17.82
N GLU A 31 -16.32 -14.04 17.99
CA GLU A 31 -16.83 -15.01 17.01
C GLU A 31 -16.98 -14.40 15.61
N GLU A 32 -17.49 -13.16 15.53
CA GLU A 32 -17.69 -12.47 14.25
C GLU A 32 -16.35 -12.13 13.59
N VAL A 33 -15.36 -11.70 14.38
CA VAL A 33 -13.99 -11.43 13.90
C VAL A 33 -13.38 -12.72 13.33
N GLN A 34 -13.50 -13.84 14.04
CA GLN A 34 -12.96 -15.13 13.61
C GLN A 34 -13.65 -15.68 12.35
N GLU A 35 -14.95 -15.48 12.20
CA GLU A 35 -15.66 -15.82 10.97
C GLU A 35 -15.18 -14.99 9.78
N LEU A 36 -15.03 -13.68 9.97
CA LEU A 36 -14.56 -12.78 8.92
C LEU A 36 -13.13 -13.08 8.50
N ILE A 37 -12.24 -13.44 9.44
CA ILE A 37 -10.85 -13.81 9.13
C ILE A 37 -10.79 -14.98 8.15
N LYS A 38 -11.72 -15.95 8.21
CA LYS A 38 -11.75 -17.11 7.29
C LYS A 38 -12.10 -16.72 5.85
N VAL A 39 -12.76 -15.59 5.65
CA VAL A 39 -13.24 -15.13 4.33
C VAL A 39 -12.58 -13.84 3.85
N ARG A 40 -11.71 -13.22 4.66
CA ARG A 40 -11.09 -11.91 4.38
C ARG A 40 -10.29 -11.85 3.09
N GLU A 41 -9.76 -12.96 2.61
CA GLU A 41 -9.03 -13.03 1.35
C GLU A 41 -9.94 -12.95 0.12
N LYS A 42 -11.24 -13.22 0.29
CA LYS A 42 -12.27 -13.07 -0.76
C LYS A 42 -12.77 -11.63 -0.90
N ASP A 43 -12.28 -10.73 -0.07
CA ASP A 43 -12.54 -9.30 -0.22
C ASP A 43 -12.09 -8.84 -1.62
N PRO A 44 -12.93 -8.15 -2.40
CA PRO A 44 -12.60 -7.80 -3.79
C PRO A 44 -11.27 -7.04 -3.94
N ILE A 45 -10.92 -6.21 -2.97
CA ILE A 45 -9.66 -5.46 -2.96
C ILE A 45 -8.47 -6.40 -2.77
N VAL A 46 -8.57 -7.30 -1.80
CA VAL A 46 -7.51 -8.25 -1.47
C VAL A 46 -7.34 -9.26 -2.58
N GLU A 47 -8.45 -9.82 -3.06
CA GLU A 47 -8.46 -10.79 -4.13
C GLU A 47 -7.84 -10.20 -5.42
N SER A 48 -8.17 -8.95 -5.75
CA SER A 48 -7.56 -8.23 -6.88
C SER A 48 -6.05 -8.05 -6.69
N LEU A 49 -5.58 -7.65 -5.51
CA LEU A 49 -4.16 -7.55 -5.21
C LEU A 49 -3.45 -8.89 -5.38
N PHE A 50 -4.03 -9.98 -4.88
CA PHE A 50 -3.43 -11.30 -4.95
C PHE A 50 -3.32 -11.81 -6.39
N LYS A 51 -4.38 -11.61 -7.19
CA LYS A 51 -4.41 -12.02 -8.60
C LYS A 51 -3.44 -11.23 -9.49
N THR A 52 -3.13 -9.99 -9.12
CA THR A 52 -2.32 -9.07 -9.94
C THR A 52 -0.84 -9.06 -9.55
N GLN A 53 -0.44 -9.78 -8.49
CA GLN A 53 0.97 -9.90 -8.13
C GLN A 53 1.74 -10.63 -9.23
N LEU A 54 2.81 -10.02 -9.72
CA LEU A 54 3.68 -10.63 -10.71
C LEU A 54 4.49 -11.78 -10.10
N SER A 55 5.04 -12.65 -10.95
CA SER A 55 5.92 -13.75 -10.52
C SER A 55 7.14 -13.30 -9.73
N SER A 56 7.60 -12.07 -9.96
CA SER A 56 8.68 -11.42 -9.19
C SER A 56 8.29 -11.00 -7.78
N GLY A 57 7.03 -11.14 -7.37
CA GLY A 57 6.50 -10.65 -6.10
C GLY A 57 6.07 -9.18 -6.11
N SER A 58 6.25 -8.48 -7.23
CA SER A 58 5.93 -7.06 -7.37
C SER A 58 4.57 -6.81 -8.04
N TRP A 59 4.08 -5.58 -7.98
CA TRP A 59 2.98 -5.09 -8.83
C TRP A 59 3.52 -4.10 -9.86
N SER A 60 2.93 -4.06 -11.05
CA SER A 60 3.25 -3.09 -12.11
C SER A 60 2.47 -1.79 -11.95
N SER A 61 1.21 -1.91 -11.54
CA SER A 61 0.35 -0.83 -11.14
C SER A 61 -0.57 -1.34 -10.03
N VAL A 62 -0.98 -0.42 -9.17
CA VAL A 62 -2.05 -0.68 -8.22
C VAL A 62 -2.94 0.54 -8.23
N ASP A 63 -4.22 0.34 -8.47
CA ASP A 63 -5.19 1.43 -8.51
C ASP A 63 -5.59 1.77 -7.07
N LEU A 64 -4.73 2.52 -6.38
CA LEU A 64 -4.83 2.75 -4.93
C LEU A 64 -5.34 4.13 -4.57
N THR A 65 -5.21 5.12 -5.45
CA THR A 65 -5.49 6.51 -5.09
C THR A 65 -6.00 7.37 -6.24
N GLY A 66 -6.40 6.78 -7.38
CA GLY A 66 -6.71 7.56 -8.60
C GLY A 66 -5.53 8.37 -9.13
N SER A 67 -4.31 8.18 -8.59
CA SER A 67 -3.09 8.82 -9.07
C SER A 67 -2.39 7.89 -10.03
N ILE A 68 -2.41 8.27 -11.30
CA ILE A 68 -1.85 7.55 -12.46
C ILE A 68 -0.30 7.58 -12.45
N SER A 69 0.32 8.14 -11.40
CA SER A 69 1.77 8.38 -11.33
C SER A 69 2.57 7.26 -10.64
N ASN A 70 2.01 6.05 -10.53
CA ASN A 70 2.73 4.86 -10.09
C ASN A 70 3.78 4.48 -11.13
N THR A 71 4.88 5.19 -11.11
CA THR A 71 5.92 5.01 -12.11
C THR A 71 6.93 4.02 -11.57
N GLY A 72 6.72 2.76 -11.94
CA GLY A 72 7.63 1.66 -11.66
C GLY A 72 7.16 0.72 -10.55
N ASN A 73 7.54 -0.55 -10.72
CA ASN A 73 7.05 -1.64 -9.87
C ASN A 73 7.41 -1.47 -8.39
N LEU A 74 8.48 -0.76 -8.05
CA LEU A 74 8.88 -0.54 -6.65
C LEU A 74 7.84 0.29 -5.87
N GLN A 75 7.35 1.38 -6.46
CA GLN A 75 6.35 2.24 -5.83
C GLN A 75 4.99 1.54 -5.78
N ALA A 76 4.60 0.86 -6.86
CA ALA A 76 3.36 0.07 -6.89
C ALA A 76 3.37 -1.02 -5.79
N THR A 77 4.50 -1.72 -5.63
CA THR A 77 4.65 -2.77 -4.61
C THR A 77 4.65 -2.21 -3.19
N SER A 78 5.28 -1.05 -2.95
CA SER A 78 5.25 -0.44 -1.62
C SER A 78 3.83 -0.02 -1.21
N GLN A 79 3.06 0.55 -2.14
CA GLN A 79 1.68 0.92 -1.86
C GLN A 79 0.77 -0.32 -1.67
N ALA A 80 0.98 -1.41 -2.44
CA ALA A 80 0.30 -2.67 -2.22
C ALA A 80 0.54 -3.19 -0.79
N LEU A 81 1.80 -3.17 -0.33
CA LEU A 81 2.15 -3.58 1.03
C LEU A 81 1.53 -2.69 2.10
N VAL A 82 1.50 -1.37 1.91
CA VAL A 82 0.82 -0.46 2.84
C VAL A 82 -0.65 -0.84 2.99
N ARG A 83 -1.32 -1.15 1.87
CA ARG A 83 -2.73 -1.56 1.90
C ARG A 83 -2.93 -2.91 2.59
N LEU A 84 -2.12 -3.91 2.25
CA LEU A 84 -2.19 -5.22 2.89
C LEU A 84 -1.92 -5.13 4.40
N GLY A 85 -0.92 -4.34 4.80
CA GLY A 85 -0.62 -4.07 6.20
C GLY A 85 -1.75 -3.34 6.92
N TYR A 86 -2.35 -2.33 6.30
CA TYR A 86 -3.51 -1.61 6.84
C TYR A 86 -4.72 -2.53 7.04
N LEU A 87 -4.94 -3.47 6.11
CA LEU A 87 -6.00 -4.46 6.27
C LEU A 87 -5.65 -5.50 7.35
N GLY A 88 -4.39 -5.65 7.76
CA GLY A 88 -3.96 -6.59 8.79
C GLY A 88 -3.44 -7.93 8.23
N PHE A 89 -2.87 -7.92 7.03
CA PHE A 89 -2.01 -9.00 6.54
C PHE A 89 -0.57 -8.71 6.95
N ASP A 90 0.08 -9.67 7.60
CA ASP A 90 1.41 -9.51 8.15
C ASP A 90 2.49 -10.23 7.32
N LYS A 91 3.71 -10.23 7.87
CA LYS A 91 4.91 -10.84 7.26
C LYS A 91 4.80 -12.35 7.04
N ASP A 92 3.88 -13.03 7.73
CA ASP A 92 3.75 -14.49 7.66
C ASP A 92 2.87 -14.92 6.47
N HIS A 93 2.16 -13.97 5.84
CA HIS A 93 1.41 -14.19 4.61
C HIS A 93 2.33 -14.26 3.37
N ILE A 94 2.18 -15.29 2.54
CA ILE A 94 3.08 -15.57 1.40
C ILE A 94 3.16 -14.42 0.37
N ILE A 95 2.03 -13.76 0.10
CA ILE A 95 1.97 -12.61 -0.84
C ILE A 95 2.78 -11.43 -0.29
N VAL A 96 2.67 -11.16 1.02
CA VAL A 96 3.40 -10.08 1.70
C VAL A 96 4.89 -10.38 1.71
N LYS A 97 5.27 -11.63 2.01
CA LYS A 97 6.67 -12.08 1.99
C LYS A 97 7.33 -11.86 0.64
N LYS A 98 6.68 -12.32 -0.46
CA LYS A 98 7.20 -12.13 -1.83
C LYS A 98 7.38 -10.65 -2.19
N ALA A 99 6.43 -9.82 -1.76
CA ALA A 99 6.49 -8.38 -1.99
C ALA A 99 7.62 -7.70 -1.21
N ALA A 100 7.81 -8.08 0.05
CA ALA A 100 8.92 -7.62 0.88
C ALA A 100 10.26 -8.04 0.27
N ASP A 101 10.41 -9.32 -0.12
CA ASP A 101 11.61 -9.84 -0.78
C ASP A 101 11.94 -9.03 -2.05
N TYR A 102 10.93 -8.71 -2.85
CA TYR A 102 11.10 -7.83 -4.01
C TYR A 102 11.61 -6.44 -3.62
N ILE A 103 11.01 -5.77 -2.62
CA ILE A 103 11.43 -4.43 -2.19
C ILE A 103 12.87 -4.45 -1.67
N PHE A 104 13.23 -5.43 -0.86
CA PHE A 104 14.59 -5.56 -0.33
C PHE A 104 15.60 -5.89 -1.43
N SER A 105 15.22 -6.64 -2.47
CA SER A 105 16.08 -6.88 -3.63
C SER A 105 16.45 -5.60 -4.41
N LYS A 106 15.68 -4.51 -4.23
CA LYS A 106 15.93 -3.20 -4.86
C LYS A 106 16.68 -2.24 -3.95
N GLN A 107 16.99 -2.64 -2.71
CA GLN A 107 17.74 -1.80 -1.78
C GLN A 107 19.19 -1.69 -2.26
N LYS A 108 19.72 -0.47 -2.31
CA LYS A 108 21.11 -0.19 -2.67
C LYS A 108 22.05 -0.52 -1.52
N LYS A 109 23.36 -0.56 -1.81
CA LYS A 109 24.42 -0.81 -0.81
C LYS A 109 24.41 0.19 0.35
N ASP A 110 23.99 1.43 0.10
CA ASP A 110 23.83 2.50 1.10
C ASP A 110 22.51 2.42 1.89
N ARG A 111 21.74 1.34 1.71
CA ARG A 111 20.42 1.08 2.29
C ARG A 111 19.28 1.96 1.76
N SER A 112 19.54 2.81 0.78
CA SER A 112 18.50 3.60 0.11
C SER A 112 17.75 2.78 -0.95
N TRP A 113 16.64 3.32 -1.45
CA TRP A 113 15.92 2.80 -2.61
C TRP A 113 16.07 3.74 -3.81
N PRO A 114 16.04 3.22 -5.05
CA PRO A 114 16.14 4.06 -6.25
C PRO A 114 14.93 5.01 -6.36
N ILE A 115 15.22 6.26 -6.76
CA ILE A 115 14.19 7.23 -7.12
C ILE A 115 13.64 6.83 -8.50
N PRO A 116 12.30 6.80 -8.69
CA PRO A 116 11.72 6.59 -10.01
C PRO A 116 12.24 7.61 -11.02
N THR A 117 12.91 7.14 -12.08
CA THR A 117 13.58 7.99 -13.09
C THR A 117 12.61 8.75 -14.00
N SER A 118 11.33 8.42 -13.95
CA SER A 118 10.27 8.98 -14.81
C SER A 118 9.52 10.14 -14.18
N ARG A 119 9.88 10.55 -12.95
CA ARG A 119 9.39 11.82 -12.40
C ARG A 119 10.16 12.97 -13.04
N LYS A 120 9.85 13.26 -14.30
CA LYS A 120 10.09 14.60 -14.85
C LYS A 120 9.21 15.56 -14.05
N GLY A 121 9.75 16.06 -12.95
CA GLY A 121 9.09 17.14 -12.21
C GLY A 121 8.94 18.34 -13.14
N PRO A 122 7.97 19.24 -12.89
CA PRO A 122 7.87 20.51 -13.63
C PRO A 122 9.10 21.42 -13.44
N PHE A 123 10.08 21.00 -12.63
CA PHE A 123 11.32 21.68 -12.31
C PHE A 123 12.58 20.98 -12.83
N GLU A 124 12.44 19.96 -13.69
CA GLU A 124 13.59 19.39 -14.44
C GLU A 124 13.95 20.21 -15.70
N GLU A 125 13.39 21.40 -15.86
CA GLU A 125 14.01 22.42 -16.69
C GLU A 125 15.21 23.02 -15.93
N ILE A 126 16.40 22.54 -16.29
CA ILE A 126 17.66 23.28 -16.25
C ILE A 126 17.97 23.88 -14.86
N ARG A 127 18.57 23.08 -13.97
CA ARG A 127 19.43 23.64 -12.89
C ARG A 127 20.73 24.18 -13.48
N GLY A 128 20.64 25.20 -14.31
CA GLY A 128 21.66 26.23 -14.43
C GLY A 128 21.39 27.22 -13.32
N TYR A 129 21.90 26.94 -12.12
CA TYR A 129 21.93 27.95 -11.06
C TYR A 129 22.95 29.00 -11.49
N ASP A 130 22.53 29.96 -12.32
CA ASP A 130 23.28 31.20 -12.47
C ASP A 130 23.11 31.97 -11.17
N MET A 131 24.13 31.88 -10.34
CA MET A 131 24.26 32.67 -9.12
C MET A 131 24.28 34.15 -9.52
N ILE A 132 23.14 34.82 -9.46
CA ILE A 132 23.09 36.29 -9.53
C ILE A 132 23.66 36.78 -8.19
N PRO A 133 24.82 37.49 -8.17
CA PRO A 133 25.34 38.03 -6.93
C PRO A 133 24.39 39.13 -6.45
N LEU A 134 23.92 38.99 -5.20
CA LEU A 134 23.18 40.05 -4.53
C LEU A 134 24.15 41.23 -4.32
N GLN A 135 24.03 42.27 -5.15
CA GLN A 135 24.62 43.57 -4.86
C GLN A 135 23.77 44.23 -3.78
N VAL A 136 24.29 44.24 -2.56
CA VAL A 136 23.80 45.10 -1.49
C VAL A 136 24.50 46.45 -1.63
N ALA A 137 23.72 47.50 -1.88
CA ALA A 137 24.13 48.91 -1.85
C ALA A 137 23.35 49.63 -0.74
#